data_AF-A0A4Q4XX24-F1
#
_entry.id   AF-A0A4Q4XX24-F1
#
_cell.length_a   1.000
_cell.length_b   1.000
_cell.length_c   1.000
_cell.angle_alpha   90.00
_cell.angle_beta   90.00
_cell.angle_gamma   90.00
#
_symmetry.space_group_name_H-M   'P 1'
#
loop_
_entity.id
_entity.type
_entity.pdbx_description
1 polymer ?
#
loop_
_entity_poly.entity_id
_entity_poly.type
_entity_poly.pdbx_seq_one_letter_code
_entity_poly.pdbx_strand_id
1 'polypeptide(L)'
;MHFLPVLSFAAVALSQTFDWDCTNSRGPCENACYATFNGLHNGVLTYDGNAANSGPRRDAAGCSQALSPCTTTGYANWGSSCDEYPFASTLEGGAGATLRCVDPSENNSQGGSLSSFYQTIAAGTSFNIVVRGYDTSGYCANNGGANDGSEFTLVNGNFQNARKLRRHVEFADAQPRNPQMLRHFENENGETVALLNPNFNGTLVGTSVSDGLRSINIVKEIF
;
A
#
# COMPACT_ATOMS: atom_id res chain seq x y z
N MET A 1 -27.62 -7.39 -48.15
CA MET A 1 -26.75 -6.64 -47.23
C MET A 1 -26.59 -7.49 -45.99
N HIS A 2 -25.45 -8.17 -45.82
CA HIS A 2 -25.20 -9.05 -44.67
C HIS A 2 -24.44 -8.23 -43.61
N PHE A 3 -25.07 -8.03 -42.45
CA PHE A 3 -24.42 -7.47 -41.27
C PHE A 3 -23.61 -8.58 -40.60
N LEU A 4 -22.29 -8.42 -40.55
CA LEU A 4 -21.41 -9.23 -39.71
C LEU A 4 -21.41 -8.63 -38.30
N PRO A 5 -21.71 -9.40 -37.24
CA PRO A 5 -21.58 -8.91 -35.87
C PRO A 5 -20.10 -8.86 -35.50
N VAL A 6 -19.61 -7.68 -35.15
CA VAL A 6 -18.29 -7.52 -34.52
C VAL A 6 -18.44 -7.97 -33.07
N LEU A 7 -17.93 -9.17 -32.76
CA LEU A 7 -17.71 -9.59 -31.38
C LEU A 7 -16.58 -8.75 -30.79
N SER A 8 -16.94 -7.76 -29.98
CA SER A 8 -15.99 -7.00 -29.16
C SER A 8 -15.56 -7.88 -27.99
N PHE A 9 -14.41 -8.53 -28.10
CA PHE A 9 -13.76 -9.16 -26.94
C PHE A 9 -13.26 -8.04 -26.03
N ALA A 10 -13.90 -7.88 -24.87
CA ALA A 10 -13.32 -7.09 -23.80
C ALA A 10 -12.02 -7.79 -23.38
N ALA A 11 -10.87 -7.22 -23.75
CA ALA A 11 -9.60 -7.65 -23.22
C ALA A 11 -9.65 -7.45 -21.71
N VAL A 12 -9.71 -8.54 -20.95
CA VAL A 12 -9.48 -8.49 -19.51
C VAL A 12 -8.00 -8.14 -19.37
N ALA A 13 -7.72 -6.85 -19.11
CA ALA A 13 -6.37 -6.43 -18.80
C ALA A 13 -5.91 -7.19 -17.56
N LEU A 14 -4.86 -8.00 -17.69
CA LEU A 14 -4.20 -8.56 -16.51
C LEU A 14 -3.66 -7.37 -15.72
N SER A 15 -4.18 -7.18 -14.51
CA SER A 15 -3.65 -6.15 -13.62
C SER A 15 -2.23 -6.52 -13.23
N GLN A 16 -1.29 -5.62 -13.51
CA GLN A 16 0.12 -5.79 -13.12
C GLN A 16 0.21 -5.92 -11.60
N THR A 17 1.21 -6.62 -11.09
CA THR A 17 1.39 -6.80 -9.63
C THR A 17 2.80 -6.41 -9.22
N PHE A 18 2.89 -5.41 -8.35
CA PHE A 18 4.13 -4.94 -7.75
C PHE A 18 4.59 -5.90 -6.65
N ASP A 19 5.81 -6.42 -6.77
CA ASP A 19 6.46 -7.27 -5.77
C ASP A 19 7.33 -6.44 -4.82
N TRP A 20 6.79 -6.09 -3.66
CA TRP A 20 7.45 -5.26 -2.68
C TRP A 20 8.20 -6.10 -1.63
N ASP A 21 9.53 -5.99 -1.60
CA ASP A 21 10.37 -6.54 -0.55
C ASP A 21 10.42 -5.65 0.71
N CYS A 22 9.82 -6.13 1.79
CA CYS A 22 9.75 -5.44 3.08
C CYS A 22 11.02 -5.57 3.92
N THR A 23 12.00 -6.38 3.51
CA THR A 23 13.22 -6.63 4.31
C THR A 23 13.93 -5.34 4.71
N ASN A 24 13.99 -4.37 3.78
CA ASN A 24 14.59 -3.06 3.98
C ASN A 24 13.54 -1.93 3.94
N SER A 25 12.26 -2.23 4.13
CA SER A 25 11.18 -1.24 4.11
C SER A 25 10.03 -1.63 5.04
N ARG A 26 10.38 -2.07 6.26
CA ARG A 26 9.44 -2.67 7.22
C ARG A 26 8.34 -1.72 7.64
N GLY A 27 8.68 -0.51 8.09
CA GLY A 27 7.73 0.51 8.51
C GLY A 27 6.75 0.88 7.38
N PRO A 28 7.24 1.23 6.18
CA PRO A 28 6.39 1.47 5.02
C PRO A 28 5.46 0.29 4.66
N CYS A 29 5.96 -0.94 4.71
CA CYS A 29 5.13 -2.12 4.47
C CYS A 29 4.03 -2.27 5.53
N GLU A 30 4.38 -2.13 6.81
CA GLU A 30 3.39 -2.22 7.89
C GLU A 30 2.34 -1.11 7.79
N ASN A 31 2.69 0.09 7.33
CA ASN A 31 1.71 1.15 7.07
C ASN A 31 0.69 0.75 5.98
N ALA A 32 1.17 0.22 4.85
CA ALA A 32 0.32 -0.25 3.76
C ALA A 32 -0.55 -1.46 4.17
N CYS A 33 0.04 -2.40 4.92
CA CYS A 33 -0.68 -3.54 5.47
C CYS A 33 -1.72 -3.10 6.49
N TYR A 34 -1.40 -2.18 7.40
CA TYR A 34 -2.35 -1.57 8.33
C TYR A 34 -3.54 -0.97 7.58
N ALA A 35 -3.26 -0.15 6.56
CA ALA A 35 -4.29 0.53 5.78
C ALA A 35 -5.26 -0.44 5.09
N THR A 36 -4.72 -1.52 4.50
CA THR A 36 -5.51 -2.50 3.73
C THR A 36 -6.19 -3.52 4.63
N PHE A 37 -5.48 -4.09 5.60
CA PHE A 37 -6.02 -4.98 6.62
C PHE A 37 -7.16 -4.33 7.39
N ASN A 38 -7.09 -3.04 7.70
CA ASN A 38 -8.16 -2.34 8.40
C ASN A 38 -9.27 -1.81 7.48
N GLY A 39 -9.17 -2.04 6.17
CA GLY A 39 -10.12 -1.56 5.17
C GLY A 39 -10.27 -0.03 5.17
N LEU A 40 -9.15 0.67 5.37
CA LEU A 40 -9.02 2.13 5.24
C LEU A 40 -8.76 2.51 3.79
N HIS A 41 -7.93 1.73 3.10
CA HIS A 41 -7.59 1.93 1.69
C HIS A 41 -7.62 0.61 0.90
N ASN A 42 -7.78 0.73 -0.42
CA ASN A 42 -7.77 -0.41 -1.34
C ASN A 42 -6.33 -0.82 -1.68
N GLY A 43 -6.13 -2.11 -1.98
CA GLY A 43 -4.86 -2.68 -2.42
C GLY A 43 -4.50 -2.53 -3.90
N VAL A 44 -5.39 -1.91 -4.67
CA VAL A 44 -5.20 -1.67 -6.11
C VAL A 44 -4.99 -0.19 -6.29
N LEU A 45 -3.82 0.17 -6.82
CA LEU A 45 -3.44 1.56 -7.04
C LEU A 45 -3.25 1.82 -8.53
N THR A 46 -3.37 3.07 -8.94
CA THR A 46 -3.21 3.48 -10.33
C THR A 46 -2.05 4.44 -10.46
N TYR A 47 -1.02 4.05 -11.23
CA TYR A 47 0.15 4.90 -11.42
C TYR A 47 -0.24 6.18 -12.17
N ASP A 48 0.03 7.36 -11.59
CA ASP A 48 -0.31 8.63 -12.25
C ASP A 48 0.62 8.91 -13.44
N GLY A 49 1.93 8.74 -13.24
CA GLY A 49 2.96 9.07 -14.23
C GLY A 49 3.33 10.55 -14.32
N ASN A 50 2.50 11.48 -13.82
CA ASN A 50 2.87 12.89 -13.74
C ASN A 50 3.53 13.22 -12.39
N ALA A 51 4.85 13.36 -12.40
CA ALA A 51 5.64 13.69 -11.21
C ALA A 51 5.23 15.00 -10.52
N ALA A 52 4.66 15.97 -11.27
CA ALA A 52 4.20 17.24 -10.72
C ALA A 52 3.04 17.09 -9.73
N ASN A 53 2.28 15.99 -9.80
CA ASN A 53 1.16 15.72 -8.91
C ASN A 53 1.60 15.14 -7.55
N SER A 54 2.81 14.57 -7.47
CA SER A 54 3.28 13.90 -6.25
C SER A 54 3.44 14.87 -5.08
N GLY A 55 4.12 16.01 -5.27
CA GLY A 55 4.32 17.03 -4.23
C GLY A 55 3.01 17.52 -3.61
N PRO A 56 2.05 18.02 -4.42
CA PRO A 56 0.72 18.42 -3.93
C PRO A 56 -0.04 17.31 -3.20
N ARG A 57 0.13 16.04 -3.60
CA ARG A 57 -0.46 14.91 -2.87
C ARG A 57 0.20 14.71 -1.52
N ARG A 58 1.53 14.75 -1.42
CA ARG A 58 2.23 14.68 -0.13
C ARG A 58 1.76 15.80 0.80
N ASP A 59 1.65 17.01 0.29
CA ASP A 59 1.14 18.16 1.05
C ASP A 59 -0.30 17.93 1.54
N ALA A 60 -1.18 17.45 0.65
CA ALA A 60 -2.58 17.16 0.98
C ALA A 60 -2.73 15.99 1.98
N ALA A 61 -1.83 15.01 1.93
CA ALA A 61 -1.76 13.91 2.88
C ALA A 61 -1.31 14.38 4.27
N GLY A 62 -0.56 15.49 4.35
CA GLY A 62 0.13 15.92 5.57
C GLY A 62 1.48 15.23 5.75
N CYS A 63 2.20 15.04 4.65
CA CYS A 63 3.50 14.37 4.57
C CYS A 63 4.55 15.29 3.92
N SER A 64 4.57 16.57 4.33
CA SER A 64 5.50 17.58 3.83
C SER A 64 6.52 17.98 4.90
N GLN A 65 7.55 18.74 4.49
CA GLN A 65 8.54 19.26 5.45
C GLN A 65 7.90 20.19 6.50
N ALA A 66 6.88 20.96 6.11
CA ALA A 66 6.21 21.94 6.96
C ALA A 66 5.06 21.34 7.79
N LEU A 67 4.46 20.24 7.32
CA LEU A 67 3.34 19.57 7.96
C LEU A 67 3.51 18.06 7.81
N SER A 68 4.01 17.42 8.86
CA SER A 68 4.20 15.97 8.94
C SER A 68 4.10 15.48 10.37
N PRO A 69 3.52 14.30 10.63
CA PRO A 69 3.52 13.73 11.97
C PRO A 69 4.97 13.54 12.47
N CYS A 70 5.94 13.37 11.59
CA CYS A 70 7.32 13.06 11.96
C CYS A 70 8.14 14.30 12.35
N THR A 71 7.65 15.50 12.03
CA THR A 71 8.35 16.76 12.34
C THR A 71 7.56 17.66 13.29
N THR A 72 6.23 17.60 13.27
CA THR A 72 5.38 18.51 14.05
C THR A 72 4.77 17.85 15.29
N THR A 73 5.16 16.61 15.61
CA THR A 73 4.64 15.87 16.76
C THR A 73 5.77 15.15 17.51
N GLY A 74 5.46 14.56 18.68
CA GLY A 74 6.40 13.74 19.44
C GLY A 74 6.62 12.32 18.91
N TYR A 75 6.07 11.97 17.73
CA TYR A 75 6.05 10.61 17.20
C TYR A 75 7.26 10.26 16.30
N ALA A 76 8.28 11.11 16.25
CA ALA A 76 9.54 10.86 15.53
C ALA A 76 10.36 9.66 16.02
N ASN A 77 9.96 9.02 17.12
CA ASN A 77 10.65 7.84 17.68
C ASN A 77 10.67 6.64 16.72
N TRP A 78 9.75 6.59 15.76
CA TRP A 78 9.72 5.55 14.70
C TRP A 78 10.57 5.90 13.48
N GLY A 79 11.00 7.16 13.38
CA GLY A 79 11.83 7.69 12.31
C GLY A 79 11.42 9.11 11.92
N SER A 80 12.25 9.74 11.10
CA SER A 80 12.09 11.15 10.70
C SER A 80 11.50 11.33 9.30
N SER A 81 11.32 10.24 8.55
CA SER A 81 10.70 10.28 7.22
C SER A 81 9.22 9.92 7.34
N CYS A 82 8.37 10.62 6.59
CA CYS A 82 6.96 10.30 6.51
C CYS A 82 6.71 9.39 5.31
N ASP A 83 6.18 8.20 5.57
CA ASP A 83 5.62 7.29 4.57
C ASP A 83 4.11 7.51 4.47
N GLU A 84 3.55 7.26 3.29
CA GLU A 84 2.15 7.50 2.98
C GLU A 84 1.57 6.40 2.08
N TYR A 85 0.44 5.84 2.50
CA TYR A 85 -0.34 4.87 1.74
C TYR A 85 -1.81 5.31 1.63
N PRO A 86 -2.39 5.42 0.42
CA PRO A 86 -1.78 5.13 -0.88
C PRO A 86 -0.67 6.11 -1.28
N PHE A 87 0.26 5.64 -2.11
CA PHE A 87 1.46 6.42 -2.47
C PHE A 87 1.10 7.71 -3.21
N ALA A 88 1.79 8.82 -2.93
CA ALA A 88 1.64 10.08 -3.65
C ALA A 88 1.88 10.00 -5.17
N SER A 89 2.56 8.95 -5.64
CA SER A 89 2.78 8.66 -7.06
C SER A 89 1.56 8.04 -7.76
N THR A 90 0.50 7.74 -7.02
CA THR A 90 -0.73 7.09 -7.52
C THR A 90 -1.92 8.05 -7.48
N LEU A 91 -2.97 7.74 -8.25
CA LEU A 91 -4.19 8.55 -8.29
C LEU A 91 -4.96 8.54 -6.97
N GLU A 92 -4.84 7.46 -6.20
CA GLU A 92 -5.48 7.24 -4.91
C GLU A 92 -4.74 7.92 -3.75
N GLY A 93 -3.50 8.38 -3.97
CA GLY A 93 -2.68 9.07 -2.96
C GLY A 93 -3.13 10.50 -2.68
N GLY A 94 -2.65 11.02 -1.55
CA GLY A 94 -2.93 12.39 -1.12
C GLY A 94 -3.85 12.46 0.10
N ALA A 95 -4.82 13.38 0.09
CA ALA A 95 -5.68 13.64 1.24
C ALA A 95 -6.37 12.37 1.76
N GLY A 96 -6.22 12.11 3.06
CA GLY A 96 -6.79 10.94 3.72
C GLY A 96 -5.92 9.69 3.69
N ALA A 97 -4.71 9.73 3.10
CA ALA A 97 -3.75 8.64 3.20
C ALA A 97 -3.41 8.29 4.66
N THR A 98 -3.13 7.03 4.91
CA THR A 98 -2.49 6.55 6.13
C THR A 98 -1.02 6.91 6.10
N LEU A 99 -0.56 7.65 7.12
CA LEU A 99 0.82 8.08 7.27
C LEU A 99 1.52 7.24 8.34
N ARG A 100 2.81 6.98 8.19
CA ARG A 100 3.65 6.44 9.27
C ARG A 100 5.01 7.13 9.28
N CYS A 101 5.54 7.36 10.48
CA CYS A 101 6.92 7.80 10.62
C CYS A 101 7.85 6.59 10.56
N VAL A 102 8.86 6.68 9.68
CA VAL A 102 9.73 5.56 9.32
C VAL A 102 11.18 6.04 9.20
N ASP A 103 12.12 5.09 9.26
CA ASP A 103 13.52 5.37 8.98
C ASP A 103 13.67 5.88 7.52
N PRO A 104 14.42 6.98 7.28
CA PRO A 104 14.64 7.48 5.93
C PRO A 104 15.20 6.46 4.95
N SER A 105 16.05 5.53 5.41
CA SER A 105 16.60 4.46 4.57
C SER A 105 15.52 3.49 4.09
N GLU A 106 14.52 3.19 4.92
CA GLU A 106 13.39 2.35 4.56
C GLU A 106 12.52 3.00 3.48
N ASN A 107 12.19 4.29 3.67
CA ASN A 107 11.39 5.05 2.71
C ASN A 107 12.12 5.18 1.36
N ASN A 108 13.45 5.35 1.38
CA ASN A 108 14.26 5.36 0.17
C ASN A 108 14.28 4.00 -0.54
N SER A 109 14.35 2.89 0.23
CA SER A 109 14.31 1.54 -0.34
C SER A 109 12.98 1.26 -1.05
N GLN A 110 11.85 1.57 -0.40
CA GLN A 110 10.53 1.47 -1.03
C GLN A 110 10.47 2.32 -2.30
N GLY A 111 10.84 3.60 -2.21
CA GLY A 111 10.81 4.53 -3.34
C GLY A 111 11.65 4.06 -4.53
N GLY A 112 12.80 3.44 -4.27
CA GLY A 112 13.65 2.82 -5.28
C GLY A 112 12.95 1.68 -6.02
N SER A 113 12.44 0.69 -5.28
CA SER A 113 11.71 -0.45 -5.85
C SER A 113 10.46 -0.01 -6.63
N LEU A 114 9.71 0.96 -6.09
CA LEU A 114 8.52 1.48 -6.75
C LEU A 114 8.86 2.23 -8.04
N SER A 115 9.95 3.01 -8.05
CA SER A 115 10.45 3.69 -9.24
C SER A 115 10.88 2.70 -10.33
N SER A 116 11.56 1.61 -9.95
CA SER A 116 11.92 0.53 -10.88
C SER A 116 10.68 -0.14 -11.47
N PHE A 117 9.66 -0.41 -10.65
CA PHE A 117 8.41 -0.99 -11.11
C PHE A 117 7.69 -0.06 -12.10
N TYR A 118 7.63 1.24 -11.82
CA TYR A 118 7.01 2.23 -12.69
C TYR A 118 7.68 2.38 -14.06
N GLN A 119 8.94 1.97 -14.22
CA GLN A 119 9.58 1.92 -15.54
C GLN A 119 9.03 0.80 -16.43
N THR A 120 8.32 -0.17 -15.84
CA THR A 120 7.73 -1.32 -16.56
C THR A 120 6.27 -1.15 -16.92
N ILE A 121 5.61 -0.09 -16.43
CA ILE A 121 4.19 0.16 -16.65
C ILE A 121 3.94 1.57 -17.20
N ALA A 122 2.86 1.75 -17.94
CA ALA A 122 2.44 3.07 -18.41
C ALA A 122 1.68 3.84 -17.33
N ALA A 123 1.71 5.17 -17.41
CA ALA A 123 0.77 6.04 -16.70
C ALA A 123 -0.69 5.57 -16.92
N GLY A 124 -1.49 5.63 -15.87
CA GLY A 124 -2.88 5.14 -15.84
C GLY A 124 -3.02 3.63 -15.64
N THR A 125 -1.92 2.87 -15.54
CA THR A 125 -1.99 1.42 -15.29
C THR A 125 -2.36 1.17 -13.83
N SER A 126 -3.43 0.40 -13.59
CA SER A 126 -3.78 -0.11 -12.26
C SER A 126 -3.01 -1.39 -11.93
N PHE A 127 -2.48 -1.46 -10.72
CA PHE A 127 -1.66 -2.57 -10.24
C PHE A 127 -2.07 -3.03 -8.84
N ASN A 128 -1.94 -4.34 -8.60
CA ASN A 128 -1.99 -4.92 -7.26
C ASN A 128 -0.61 -4.81 -6.60
N ILE A 129 -0.57 -5.02 -5.28
CA ILE A 129 0.66 -5.05 -4.51
C ILE A 129 0.72 -6.37 -3.75
N VAL A 130 1.82 -7.10 -3.90
CA VAL A 130 2.20 -8.16 -2.98
C VAL A 130 3.40 -7.71 -2.17
N VAL A 131 3.41 -8.06 -0.89
CA VAL A 131 4.53 -7.82 0.02
C VAL A 131 5.18 -9.14 0.40
N ARG A 132 6.49 -9.15 0.54
CA ARG A 132 7.27 -10.31 1.02
C ARG A 132 8.34 -9.88 2.01
N GLY A 133 8.87 -10.82 2.80
CA GLY A 133 9.86 -10.48 3.83
C GLY A 133 9.31 -9.55 4.92
N TYR A 134 7.99 -9.52 5.09
CA TYR A 134 7.28 -8.70 6.09
C TYR A 134 7.37 -9.33 7.50
N ASP A 135 7.05 -8.53 8.52
CA ASP A 135 7.03 -9.01 9.90
C ASP A 135 5.87 -10.01 10.10
N THR A 136 6.19 -11.24 10.49
CA THR A 136 5.19 -12.29 10.69
C THR A 136 4.32 -12.05 11.93
N SER A 137 4.67 -11.09 12.78
CA SER A 137 3.84 -10.63 13.90
C SER A 137 2.98 -9.40 13.56
N GLY A 138 3.19 -8.80 12.38
CA GLY A 138 2.55 -7.55 11.96
C GLY A 138 1.21 -7.71 11.23
N TYR A 139 0.75 -6.59 10.67
CA TYR A 139 -0.52 -6.52 9.92
C TYR A 139 -0.46 -7.32 8.63
N CYS A 140 0.71 -7.35 7.96
CA CYS A 140 0.90 -8.11 6.73
C CYS A 140 0.68 -9.62 6.91
N ALA A 141 0.89 -10.13 8.13
CA ALA A 141 0.72 -11.52 8.51
C ALA A 141 -0.66 -11.86 9.05
N ASN A 142 -1.61 -10.92 8.99
CA ASN A 142 -2.91 -11.01 9.66
C ASN A 142 -2.87 -11.12 11.19
N ASN A 143 -1.72 -10.84 11.82
CA ASN A 143 -1.53 -10.93 13.27
C ASN A 143 -1.65 -9.56 13.97
N GLY A 144 -2.02 -8.52 13.22
CA GLY A 144 -2.14 -7.16 13.71
C GLY A 144 -3.15 -6.97 14.85
N GLY A 145 -2.92 -5.94 15.67
CA GLY A 145 -3.76 -5.54 16.81
C GLY A 145 -4.33 -4.14 16.66
N ALA A 146 -4.41 -3.39 17.77
CA ALA A 146 -4.59 -1.94 17.67
C ALA A 146 -3.36 -1.31 17.01
N ASN A 147 -3.59 -0.20 16.32
CA ASN A 147 -2.55 0.73 15.88
C ASN A 147 -1.48 0.86 16.97
N ASP A 148 -0.22 0.61 16.62
CA ASP A 148 0.92 0.60 17.56
C ASP A 148 1.30 2.02 18.03
N GLY A 149 0.49 3.01 17.65
CA GLY A 149 0.66 4.43 17.92
C GLY A 149 1.40 5.16 16.80
N SER A 150 1.60 4.54 15.63
CA SER A 150 2.43 5.10 14.57
C SER A 150 1.74 5.28 13.21
N GLU A 151 0.49 4.84 13.04
CA GLU A 151 -0.30 5.17 11.85
C GLU A 151 -1.23 6.37 12.08
N PHE A 152 -1.17 7.36 11.18
CA PHE A 152 -1.88 8.64 11.28
C PHE A 152 -2.70 8.95 10.03
N THR A 153 -3.66 9.86 10.15
CA THR A 153 -4.33 10.52 9.03
C THR A 153 -4.50 12.00 9.36
N LEU A 154 -4.31 12.88 8.38
CA LEU A 154 -4.59 14.30 8.53
C LEU A 154 -6.10 14.56 8.37
N VAL A 155 -6.75 15.10 9.42
CA VAL A 155 -8.17 15.45 9.41
C VAL A 155 -8.35 16.87 9.91
N ASN A 156 -8.90 17.75 9.07
CA ASN A 156 -9.12 19.17 9.39
C ASN A 156 -7.86 19.85 9.95
N GLY A 157 -6.70 19.60 9.33
CA GLY A 157 -5.41 20.17 9.72
C GLY A 157 -4.77 19.57 10.98
N ASN A 158 -5.36 18.53 11.57
CA ASN A 158 -4.84 17.87 12.76
C ASN A 158 -4.53 16.39 12.48
N PHE A 159 -3.38 15.91 12.95
CA PHE A 159 -3.05 14.49 12.87
C PHE A 159 -3.87 13.71 13.90
N GLN A 160 -4.51 12.66 13.44
CA GLN A 160 -5.26 11.71 14.25
C GLN A 160 -4.72 10.32 13.98
N ASN A 161 -4.77 9.41 14.96
CA ASN A 161 -4.50 7.99 14.67
C ASN A 161 -5.43 7.56 13.53
N ALA A 162 -4.87 6.87 12.53
CA ALA A 162 -5.61 6.46 11.34
C ALA A 162 -6.82 5.61 11.78
N ARG A 163 -8.03 6.17 11.62
CA ARG A 163 -9.30 5.58 12.09
C ARG A 163 -10.30 5.55 10.95
N LYS A 164 -11.22 4.59 10.99
CA LYS A 164 -12.53 4.71 10.32
C LYS A 164 -13.44 5.59 11.21
N LEU A 165 -13.72 6.82 10.77
CA LEU A 165 -14.51 7.81 11.51
C LEU A 165 -15.79 7.21 12.16
N ARG A 166 -15.91 7.32 13.48
CA ARG A 166 -17.20 7.29 14.18
C ARG A 166 -17.34 8.51 15.08
N ARG A 167 -18.56 9.05 15.15
CA ARG A 167 -18.94 10.19 15.99
C ARG A 167 -18.43 10.01 17.44
N HIS A 168 -17.68 11.00 17.92
CA HIS A 168 -17.51 11.35 19.34
C HIS A 168 -16.67 10.42 20.23
N VAL A 169 -15.40 10.15 19.90
CA VAL A 169 -14.45 9.70 20.95
C VAL A 169 -13.04 10.22 20.67
N GLU A 170 -12.43 10.87 21.65
CA GLU A 170 -11.03 11.31 21.67
C GLU A 170 -10.02 10.13 21.65
N PHE A 171 -8.74 10.49 21.62
CA PHE A 171 -7.48 9.75 21.40
C PHE A 171 -7.24 8.45 22.20
N ALA A 172 -8.18 7.52 22.26
CA ALA A 172 -7.96 6.17 22.78
C ALA A 172 -7.70 5.16 21.64
N ASP A 173 -6.72 4.29 21.85
CA ASP A 173 -6.23 3.27 20.92
C ASP A 173 -7.36 2.49 20.25
N ALA A 174 -7.44 2.63 18.92
CA ALA A 174 -8.54 2.11 18.14
C ALA A 174 -8.24 0.67 17.69
N GLN A 175 -8.99 -0.28 18.24
CA GLN A 175 -9.08 -1.65 17.72
C GLN A 175 -10.00 -1.66 16.47
N PRO A 176 -9.61 -2.29 15.35
CA PRO A 176 -10.47 -2.39 14.18
C PRO A 176 -11.72 -3.24 14.45
N ARG A 177 -12.85 -2.83 13.90
CA ARG A 177 -14.13 -3.52 14.11
C ARG A 177 -14.35 -4.71 13.17
N ASN A 178 -13.70 -4.72 12.00
CA ASN A 178 -13.81 -5.75 10.96
C ASN A 178 -12.52 -5.77 10.11
N PRO A 179 -11.44 -6.41 10.58
CA PRO A 179 -10.24 -6.59 9.76
C PRO A 179 -10.56 -7.39 8.49
N GLN A 180 -10.01 -6.94 7.37
CA GLN A 180 -10.01 -7.63 6.09
C GLN A 180 -8.74 -8.48 6.03
N MET A 181 -8.88 -9.79 6.25
CA MET A 181 -7.75 -10.70 6.17
C MET A 181 -7.10 -10.60 4.79
N LEU A 182 -5.80 -10.31 4.79
CA LEU A 182 -5.00 -10.35 3.58
C LEU A 182 -4.87 -11.81 3.13
N ARG A 183 -4.79 -12.00 1.82
CA ARG A 183 -4.60 -13.34 1.23
C ARG A 183 -3.11 -13.62 1.12
N HIS A 184 -2.72 -14.82 1.50
CA HIS A 184 -1.33 -15.25 1.50
C HIS A 184 -1.05 -16.25 0.39
N PHE A 185 0.15 -16.17 -0.16
CA PHE A 185 0.61 -17.04 -1.24
C PHE A 185 2.05 -17.48 -0.98
N GLU A 186 2.49 -18.49 -1.70
CA GLU A 186 3.87 -18.98 -1.72
C GLU A 186 4.44 -18.73 -3.12
N ASN A 187 5.67 -18.19 -3.19
CA ASN A 187 6.39 -18.03 -4.45
C ASN A 187 7.21 -19.28 -4.80
N GLU A 188 7.81 -19.29 -6.00
CA GLU A 188 8.62 -20.41 -6.49
C GLU A 188 9.87 -20.72 -5.65
N ASN A 189 10.28 -19.80 -4.77
CA ASN A 189 11.39 -19.98 -3.84
C ASN A 189 10.93 -20.47 -2.45
N GLY A 190 9.62 -20.72 -2.27
CA GLY A 190 9.04 -21.12 -0.99
C GLY A 190 8.83 -19.98 0.01
N GLU A 191 9.01 -18.72 -0.41
CA GLU A 191 8.75 -17.56 0.45
C GLU A 191 7.26 -17.24 0.48
N THR A 192 6.75 -16.87 1.66
CA THR A 192 5.39 -16.36 1.80
C THR A 192 5.29 -14.91 1.34
N VAL A 193 4.24 -14.61 0.57
CA VAL A 193 3.87 -13.25 0.19
C VAL A 193 2.43 -12.96 0.60
N ALA A 194 2.12 -11.70 0.92
CA ALA A 194 0.77 -11.24 1.24
C ALA A 194 0.26 -10.28 0.16
N LEU A 195 -0.95 -10.52 -0.32
CA LEU A 195 -1.63 -9.64 -1.27
C LEU A 195 -2.38 -8.54 -0.52
N LEU A 196 -2.04 -7.28 -0.79
CA LEU A 196 -2.67 -6.12 -0.14
C LEU A 196 -4.10 -5.83 -0.64
N ASN A 197 -4.71 -6.75 -1.37
CA ASN A 197 -6.07 -6.67 -1.89
C ASN A 197 -6.94 -7.82 -1.33
N PRO A 198 -7.53 -7.67 -0.14
CA PRO A 198 -8.36 -8.70 0.49
C PRO A 198 -9.55 -9.15 -0.38
N ASN A 199 -10.07 -8.23 -1.20
CA ASN A 199 -11.26 -8.46 -2.04
C ASN A 199 -10.89 -8.87 -3.47
N PHE A 200 -9.63 -9.30 -3.70
CA PHE A 200 -9.20 -9.74 -5.02
C PHE A 200 -10.06 -10.90 -5.54
N ASN A 201 -10.70 -10.71 -6.69
CA ASN A 201 -11.54 -11.72 -7.31
C ASN A 201 -10.72 -12.53 -8.32
N GLY A 202 -10.18 -13.67 -7.88
CA GLY A 202 -9.29 -14.53 -8.67
C GLY A 202 -8.18 -15.13 -7.82
N THR A 203 -7.13 -15.63 -8.47
CA THR A 203 -5.92 -16.13 -7.81
C THR A 203 -4.67 -15.59 -8.50
N LEU A 204 -3.59 -15.42 -7.73
CA LEU A 204 -2.27 -15.10 -8.28
C LEU A 204 -1.49 -16.36 -8.66
N VAL A 205 -1.96 -17.56 -8.33
CA VAL A 205 -1.25 -18.81 -8.68
C VAL A 205 -1.07 -18.92 -10.19
N GLY A 206 0.16 -19.18 -10.62
CA GLY A 206 0.57 -19.22 -12.02
C GLY A 206 0.89 -17.86 -12.64
N THR A 207 0.85 -16.77 -11.85
CA THR A 207 1.23 -15.42 -12.31
C THR A 207 2.65 -15.06 -11.88
N SER A 208 3.28 -14.20 -12.68
CA SER A 208 4.56 -13.57 -12.35
C SER A 208 4.32 -12.16 -11.81
N VAL A 209 5.01 -11.80 -10.73
CA VAL A 209 4.93 -10.49 -10.07
C VAL A 209 6.35 -9.88 -10.03
N SER A 210 6.47 -8.55 -10.08
CA SER A 210 7.77 -7.90 -10.29
C SER A 210 7.91 -6.53 -9.63
N ASP A 211 9.14 -6.15 -9.27
CA ASP A 211 9.54 -4.78 -8.91
C ASP A 211 10.25 -4.03 -10.06
N GLY A 212 10.24 -4.60 -11.26
CA GLY A 212 10.95 -4.10 -12.44
C GLY A 212 12.43 -4.47 -12.53
N LEU A 213 13.04 -4.98 -11.45
CA LEU A 213 14.42 -5.49 -11.45
C LEU A 213 14.45 -7.02 -11.40
N ARG A 214 13.53 -7.62 -10.65
CA ARG A 214 13.33 -9.06 -10.55
C ARG A 214 11.87 -9.41 -10.76
N SER A 215 11.63 -10.68 -11.09
CA SER A 215 10.29 -11.26 -11.15
C SER A 215 10.30 -12.56 -10.37
N ILE A 216 9.18 -12.86 -9.71
CA ILE A 216 8.95 -14.13 -9.02
C ILE A 216 7.63 -14.72 -9.48
N ASN A 217 7.56 -16.04 -9.56
CA ASN A 217 6.30 -16.73 -9.86
C ASN A 217 5.57 -17.12 -8.57
N ILE A 218 4.26 -16.92 -8.55
CA ILE A 218 3.39 -17.38 -7.47
C ILE A 218 2.92 -18.79 -7.78
N VAL A 219 3.16 -19.74 -6.87
CA VAL A 219 2.94 -21.17 -7.14
C VAL A 219 1.80 -21.77 -6.33
N LYS A 220 1.40 -21.12 -5.23
CA LYS A 220 0.39 -21.66 -4.32
C LYS A 220 -0.29 -20.57 -3.51
N GLU A 221 -1.57 -20.75 -3.23
CA GLU A 221 -2.32 -19.95 -2.27
C GLU A 221 -2.36 -20.65 -0.90
N ILE A 222 -2.24 -19.88 0.16
CA ILE A 222 -2.22 -20.35 1.56
C ILE A 222 -3.56 -19.95 2.20
N PHE A 223 -4.23 -20.92 2.83
CA PHE A 223 -5.54 -20.79 3.46
C PHE A 223 -5.46 -21.03 4.97
#